data_AF-D7CIA2-F1
#
_entry.id   AF-D7CIA2-F1
#
_cell.length_a   1.000
_cell.length_b   1.000
_cell.length_c   1.000
_cell.angle_alpha   90.00
_cell.angle_beta   90.00
_cell.angle_gamma   90.00
#
_symmetry.space_group_name_H-M   'P 1'
#
loop_
_entity.id
_entity.type
_entity.pdbx_description
1 polymer ?
#
loop_
_entity_poly.entity_id
_entity_poly.type
_entity_poly.pdbx_seq_one_letter_code
_entity_poly.pdbx_strand_id
1 'polypeptide(L)'
;MDRDDAWGPPPSRSRALLVPLFLLTVVVLPVWWVLLLAVFLVFLAFAIVGEVLSLVPGFERGFLQLIDSFGGRVEIWPRWCVTLPELLHEGDAGFYQARVDKRLAGWTRKEEAAQAARKAPPPGPYDVPLRDFRGVGAGYVVQAARGLGWELSHDRHSDPERVVRLRRLPVAA
;
A
#
# COMPACT_ATOMS: atom_id res chain seq x y z
N MET A 1 16.75 10.05 19.88
CA MET A 1 15.94 8.86 19.55
C MET A 1 16.83 7.99 18.72
N ASP A 2 17.33 6.92 19.32
CA ASP A 2 18.28 6.01 18.70
C ASP A 2 17.60 5.30 17.53
N ARG A 3 18.30 5.19 16.40
CA ARG A 3 17.80 4.52 15.19
C ARG A 3 17.44 3.05 15.41
N ASP A 4 17.94 2.45 16.49
CA ASP A 4 17.70 1.05 16.85
C ASP A 4 16.27 0.83 17.37
N ASP A 5 15.62 1.85 17.95
CA ASP A 5 14.22 1.78 18.38
C ASP A 5 13.24 1.80 17.18
N ALA A 6 13.63 2.40 16.06
CA ALA A 6 12.75 2.62 14.91
C ALA A 6 12.32 1.32 14.22
N TRP A 7 13.08 0.24 14.40
CA TRP A 7 12.76 -1.07 13.85
C TRP A 7 11.81 -1.88 14.74
N GLY A 8 11.62 -1.47 16.00
CA GLY A 8 10.65 -2.05 16.92
C GLY A 8 9.20 -1.68 16.59
N PRO A 9 8.23 -2.30 17.27
CA PRO A 9 6.83 -1.89 17.14
C PRO A 9 6.65 -0.46 17.66
N PRO A 10 6.06 0.46 16.87
CA PRO A 10 5.71 1.79 17.37
C PRO A 10 4.70 1.70 18.53
N PRO A 11 4.60 2.74 19.37
CA PRO A 11 3.68 2.74 20.50
C PRO A 11 2.24 2.54 20.04
N SER A 12 1.51 1.72 20.80
CA SER A 12 0.07 1.48 20.60
C SER A 12 -0.70 2.79 20.78
N ARG A 13 -1.60 3.10 19.85
CA ARG A 13 -2.51 4.25 20.01
C ARG A 13 -3.55 3.87 21.06
N SER A 14 -3.95 4.85 21.89
CA SER A 14 -5.03 4.63 22.84
C SER A 14 -6.34 4.39 22.08
N ARG A 15 -7.13 3.42 22.55
CA ARG A 15 -8.46 3.13 21.97
C ARG A 15 -9.39 4.36 22.01
N ALA A 16 -9.21 5.23 23.00
CA ALA A 16 -9.92 6.50 23.13
C ALA A 16 -9.71 7.45 21.94
N LEU A 17 -8.55 7.39 21.27
CA LEU A 17 -8.27 8.14 20.05
C LEU A 17 -8.71 7.39 18.79
N LEU A 18 -8.65 6.06 18.79
CA LEU A 18 -8.99 5.24 17.63
C LEU A 18 -10.50 5.19 17.35
N VAL A 19 -11.33 5.15 18.39
CA VAL A 19 -12.80 5.12 18.25
C VAL A 19 -13.34 6.34 17.47
N PRO A 20 -13.03 7.60 17.83
CA PRO A 20 -13.53 8.76 17.08
C PRO A 20 -12.94 8.83 15.66
N LEU A 21 -11.68 8.43 15.46
CA LEU A 21 -11.08 8.33 14.12
C LEU A 21 -11.77 7.26 13.26
N PHE A 22 -12.14 6.13 13.85
CA PHE A 22 -12.91 5.09 13.18
C PHE A 22 -14.31 5.58 12.80
N LEU A 23 -15.01 6.26 13.71
CA LEU A 23 -16.32 6.87 13.39
C LEU A 23 -16.20 7.92 12.28
N LEU A 24 -15.18 8.78 12.34
CA LEU A 24 -14.86 9.72 11.28
C LEU A 24 -14.59 8.98 9.96
N THR A 25 -13.88 7.86 10.00
CA THR A 25 -13.64 7.00 8.84
C THR A 25 -14.93 6.45 8.26
N VAL A 26 -15.83 5.94 9.09
CA VAL A 26 -17.12 5.38 8.63
C VAL A 26 -17.99 6.45 7.95
N VAL A 27 -17.92 7.71 8.37
CA VAL A 27 -18.69 8.81 7.77
C VAL A 27 -18.01 9.42 6.56
N VAL A 28 -16.71 9.68 6.64
CA VAL A 28 -15.96 10.39 5.59
C VAL A 28 -15.58 9.46 4.44
N LEU A 29 -15.37 8.16 4.69
CA LEU A 29 -15.00 7.22 3.62
C LEU A 29 -16.10 7.06 2.56
N PRO A 30 -17.40 6.94 2.90
CA PRO A 30 -18.47 6.98 1.90
C PRO A 30 -18.48 8.28 1.09
N VAL A 31 -18.30 9.43 1.75
CA VAL A 31 -18.22 10.73 1.07
C VAL A 31 -17.02 10.78 0.11
N TRP A 32 -15.88 10.22 0.51
CA TRP A 32 -14.71 10.08 -0.33
C TRP A 32 -14.98 9.22 -1.57
N TRP A 33 -15.67 8.09 -1.42
CA TRP A 33 -16.08 7.25 -2.55
C TRP A 33 -17.05 7.97 -3.50
N VAL A 34 -18.01 8.73 -2.95
CA VAL A 34 -18.91 9.56 -3.76
C VAL A 34 -18.12 10.63 -4.53
N LEU A 35 -17.13 11.26 -3.90
CA LEU A 35 -16.26 12.23 -4.57
C LEU A 35 -15.44 11.58 -5.69
N LEU A 36 -14.82 10.43 -5.44
CA LEU A 36 -14.09 9.67 -6.46
C LEU A 36 -14.98 9.28 -7.63
N LEU A 37 -16.21 8.84 -7.34
CA LEU A 37 -17.20 8.52 -8.37
C LEU A 37 -17.58 9.75 -9.18
N ALA A 38 -17.83 10.89 -8.52
CA ALA A 38 -18.15 12.14 -9.19
C ALA A 38 -17.00 12.59 -10.12
N VAL A 39 -15.76 12.53 -9.63
CA VAL A 39 -14.56 12.82 -10.44
C VAL A 39 -14.45 11.87 -11.63
N PHE A 40 -14.67 10.57 -11.42
CA PHE A 40 -14.69 9.58 -12.50
C PHE A 40 -15.76 9.88 -13.55
N LEU A 41 -16.97 10.25 -13.14
CA LEU A 41 -18.05 10.64 -14.06
C LEU A 41 -17.69 11.88 -14.87
N VAL A 42 -16.98 12.85 -14.27
CA VAL A 42 -16.46 14.02 -15.00
C VAL A 42 -15.45 13.59 -16.06
N PHE A 43 -14.47 12.74 -15.72
CA PHE A 43 -13.53 12.17 -16.69
C PHE A 43 -14.23 11.41 -17.81
N LEU A 44 -15.25 10.62 -17.48
CA LEU A 44 -16.03 9.86 -18.44
C LEU A 44 -16.80 10.80 -19.39
N ALA A 45 -17.40 11.87 -18.88
CA ALA A 45 -18.05 12.88 -19.70
C ALA A 45 -17.06 13.55 -20.67
N PHE A 46 -15.86 13.93 -20.19
CA PHE A 46 -14.79 14.46 -21.06
C PHE A 46 -14.33 13.46 -22.11
N ALA A 47 -14.24 12.17 -21.78
CA ALA A 47 -13.88 11.12 -22.74
C ALA A 47 -14.96 10.94 -23.82
N ILE A 48 -16.25 10.99 -23.46
CA ILE A 48 -17.37 10.88 -24.41
C ILE A 48 -17.41 12.09 -25.35
N VAL A 49 -17.21 13.29 -24.82
CA VAL A 49 -17.14 14.53 -25.64
C VAL A 49 -15.76 14.67 -26.32
N GLY A 50 -14.86 13.72 -26.07
CA GLY A 50 -13.49 13.70 -26.55
C GLY A 50 -13.39 13.84 -28.07
N GLU A 51 -14.26 13.18 -28.85
CA GLU A 51 -14.25 13.31 -30.32
C GLU A 51 -14.43 14.76 -30.81
N VAL A 52 -15.22 15.58 -30.10
CA VAL A 52 -15.42 17.01 -30.42
C VAL A 52 -14.22 17.84 -29.95
N LEU A 53 -13.62 17.47 -28.82
CA LEU A 53 -12.48 18.17 -28.23
C LEU A 53 -11.13 17.76 -28.84
N SER A 54 -11.04 16.63 -29.54
CA SER A 54 -9.87 16.20 -30.33
C SER A 54 -9.56 17.16 -31.48
N LEU A 55 -10.52 18.02 -31.87
CA LEU A 55 -10.28 19.15 -32.77
C LEU A 55 -9.36 20.22 -32.16
N VAL A 56 -9.21 20.24 -30.83
CA VAL A 56 -8.29 21.12 -30.12
C VAL A 56 -6.92 20.43 -30.03
N PRO A 57 -5.89 20.96 -30.71
CA PRO A 57 -4.56 20.34 -30.69
C PRO A 57 -4.00 20.30 -29.25
N GLY A 58 -3.59 19.10 -28.83
CA GLY A 58 -3.01 18.87 -27.51
C GLY A 58 -3.99 18.41 -26.42
N PHE A 59 -5.30 18.37 -26.68
CA PHE A 59 -6.30 17.90 -25.73
C PHE A 59 -6.04 16.46 -25.24
N GLU A 60 -5.79 15.53 -26.17
CA GLU A 60 -5.56 14.12 -25.84
C GLU A 60 -4.32 13.92 -24.96
N ARG A 61 -3.21 14.63 -25.25
CA ARG A 61 -2.00 14.57 -24.42
C ARG A 61 -2.23 15.18 -23.04
N GLY A 62 -2.94 16.32 -22.96
CA GLY A 62 -3.28 16.94 -21.69
C GLY A 62 -4.20 16.06 -20.83
N PHE A 63 -5.19 15.42 -21.46
CA PHE A 63 -6.12 14.51 -20.79
C PHE A 63 -5.43 13.25 -20.25
N LEU A 64 -4.59 12.59 -21.07
CA LEU A 64 -3.82 11.43 -20.63
C LEU A 64 -2.84 11.77 -19.51
N GLN A 65 -2.13 12.90 -19.60
CA GLN A 65 -1.23 13.36 -18.55
C GLN A 65 -1.98 13.65 -17.24
N LEU A 66 -3.21 14.16 -17.34
CA LEU A 66 -4.04 14.46 -16.17
C LEU A 66 -4.57 13.18 -15.53
N ILE A 67 -4.95 12.16 -16.32
CA ILE A 67 -5.29 10.82 -15.83
C ILE A 67 -4.09 10.17 -15.13
N ASP A 68 -2.91 10.18 -15.75
CA ASP A 68 -1.69 9.60 -15.15
C ASP A 68 -1.32 10.31 -13.85
N SER A 69 -1.40 11.65 -13.83
CA SER A 69 -1.14 12.42 -12.61
C SER A 69 -2.19 12.19 -11.52
N PHE A 70 -3.46 11.97 -11.87
CA PHE A 70 -4.51 11.65 -10.90
C PHE A 70 -4.33 10.23 -10.37
N GLY A 71 -4.11 9.24 -11.25
CA GLY A 71 -3.90 7.85 -10.88
C GLY A 71 -2.68 7.63 -9.99
N GLY A 72 -1.60 8.40 -10.20
CA GLY A 72 -0.40 8.34 -9.37
C GLY A 72 -0.51 9.03 -8.01
N ARG A 73 -1.50 9.92 -7.80
CA ARG A 73 -1.61 10.78 -6.60
C ARG A 73 -2.82 10.44 -5.73
N VAL A 74 -3.88 9.86 -6.29
CA VAL A 74 -5.08 9.49 -5.54
C VAL A 74 -4.86 8.13 -4.88
N GLU A 75 -4.54 8.15 -3.59
CA GLU A 75 -4.50 6.96 -2.76
C GLU A 75 -5.95 6.46 -2.57
N ILE A 76 -6.31 5.35 -3.22
CA ILE A 76 -7.65 4.72 -3.12
C ILE A 76 -8.02 4.49 -1.65
N TRP A 77 -7.00 4.28 -0.81
CA TRP A 77 -7.12 4.20 0.63
C TRP A 77 -6.45 5.42 1.28
N PRO A 78 -7.23 6.38 1.79
CA PRO A 78 -6.66 7.51 2.48
C PRO A 78 -5.87 7.07 3.73
N ARG A 79 -4.70 7.66 3.95
CA ARG A 79 -3.79 7.30 5.06
C ARG A 79 -4.37 7.57 6.46
N TRP A 80 -5.42 8.37 6.54
CA TRP A 80 -6.13 8.71 7.77
C TRP A 80 -7.21 7.68 8.16
N CYS A 81 -7.56 6.74 7.27
CA CYS A 81 -8.60 5.76 7.56
C CYS A 81 -8.14 4.71 8.56
N VAL A 82 -8.90 4.56 9.64
CA VAL A 82 -8.73 3.47 10.62
C VAL A 82 -9.63 2.32 10.23
N THR A 83 -9.07 1.12 10.10
CA THR A 83 -9.85 -0.08 9.77
C THR A 83 -10.38 -0.77 11.03
N LEU A 84 -11.46 -1.55 10.90
CA LEU A 84 -12.00 -2.31 12.04
C LEU A 84 -10.97 -3.27 12.67
N PRO A 85 -10.13 -3.99 11.91
CA PRO A 85 -9.06 -4.78 12.49
C PRO A 85 -8.02 -3.95 13.26
N GLU A 86 -7.72 -2.73 12.81
CA GLU A 86 -6.84 -1.83 13.58
C GLU A 86 -7.49 -1.41 14.90
N LEU A 87 -8.81 -1.17 14.93
CA LEU A 87 -9.52 -0.83 16.17
C LEU A 87 -9.48 -1.99 17.18
N LEU A 88 -9.68 -3.22 16.71
CA LEU A 88 -9.80 -4.41 17.55
C LEU A 88 -8.44 -4.98 17.99
N HIS A 89 -7.47 -5.02 17.07
CA HIS A 89 -6.17 -5.68 17.25
C HIS A 89 -5.01 -4.69 17.41
N GLU A 90 -5.27 -3.41 17.69
CA GLU A 90 -4.22 -2.46 18.05
C GLU A 90 -3.37 -3.02 19.21
N GLY A 91 -2.06 -3.18 18.98
CA GLY A 91 -1.12 -3.73 19.97
C GLY A 91 -1.10 -5.26 20.08
N ASP A 92 -1.91 -5.98 19.30
CA ASP A 92 -1.89 -7.44 19.24
C ASP A 92 -0.79 -7.93 18.27
N ALA A 93 0.38 -8.25 18.83
CA ALA A 93 1.50 -8.74 18.04
C ALA A 93 1.14 -9.98 17.21
N GLY A 94 0.37 -10.93 17.75
CA GLY A 94 0.02 -12.18 17.05
C GLY A 94 -0.83 -11.94 15.81
N PHE A 95 -1.80 -11.02 15.90
CA PHE A 95 -2.58 -10.61 14.73
C PHE A 95 -1.70 -10.00 13.62
N TYR A 96 -0.79 -9.10 13.98
CA TYR A 96 0.10 -8.45 13.02
C TYR A 96 1.16 -9.41 12.46
N GLN A 97 1.67 -10.38 13.23
CA GLN A 97 2.55 -11.45 12.73
C GLN A 97 1.84 -12.24 11.64
N ALA A 98 0.65 -12.77 11.94
CA ALA A 98 -0.13 -13.56 10.99
C ALA A 98 -0.45 -12.79 9.69
N ARG A 99 -0.67 -11.47 9.81
CA ARG A 99 -0.93 -10.59 8.66
C ARG A 99 0.29 -10.40 7.78
N VAL A 100 1.46 -10.16 8.38
CA VAL A 100 2.74 -10.06 7.66
C VAL A 100 3.06 -11.39 6.98
N ASP A 101 3.01 -12.50 7.71
CA ASP A 101 3.35 -13.83 7.19
C ASP A 101 2.44 -14.23 6.02
N LYS A 102 1.13 -14.00 6.16
CA LYS A 102 0.16 -14.26 5.08
C LYS A 102 0.47 -13.46 3.83
N ARG A 103 0.88 -12.19 3.97
CA ARG A 103 1.23 -11.35 2.82
C ARG A 103 2.53 -11.81 2.17
N LEU A 104 3.57 -12.06 2.95
CA LEU A 104 4.85 -12.56 2.45
C LEU A 104 4.67 -13.90 1.73
N ALA A 105 3.94 -14.84 2.34
CA ALA A 105 3.61 -16.12 1.70
C ALA A 105 2.81 -15.93 0.40
N GLY A 106 1.88 -14.98 0.37
CA GLY A 106 1.13 -14.63 -0.84
C GLY A 106 2.02 -14.09 -1.97
N TRP A 107 3.00 -13.25 -1.66
CA TRP A 107 3.97 -12.75 -2.64
C TRP A 107 4.94 -13.84 -3.09
N THR A 108 5.48 -14.62 -2.17
CA THR A 108 6.35 -15.77 -2.49
C THR A 108 5.65 -16.74 -3.43
N ARG A 109 4.39 -17.10 -3.17
CA ARG A 109 3.61 -17.97 -4.07
C ARG A 109 3.41 -17.38 -5.45
N LYS A 110 3.20 -16.06 -5.57
CA LYS A 110 3.06 -15.39 -6.86
C LYS A 110 4.36 -15.42 -7.67
N GLU A 111 5.48 -15.18 -6.99
CA GLU A 111 6.81 -15.23 -7.59
C GLU A 111 7.19 -16.65 -8.03
N GLU A 112 6.94 -17.65 -7.18
CA GLU A 112 7.13 -19.06 -7.53
C GLU A 112 6.25 -19.50 -8.70
N ALA A 113 4.99 -19.07 -8.72
CA ALA A 113 4.09 -19.34 -9.84
C ALA A 113 4.58 -18.67 -11.14
N ALA A 114 5.10 -17.44 -11.07
CA ALA A 114 5.68 -16.76 -12.22
C ALA A 114 6.92 -17.49 -12.75
N GLN A 115 7.81 -17.93 -11.84
CA GLN A 115 9.01 -18.70 -12.18
C GLN A 115 8.66 -20.06 -12.79
N ALA A 116 7.69 -20.79 -12.22
CA ALA A 116 7.21 -22.05 -12.78
C ALA A 116 6.61 -21.87 -14.18
N ALA A 117 5.95 -20.73 -14.42
CA ALA A 117 5.42 -20.37 -15.73
C ALA A 117 6.47 -19.78 -16.69
N ARG A 118 7.75 -19.69 -16.30
CA ARG A 118 8.84 -19.02 -17.05
C ARG A 118 8.50 -17.59 -17.47
N LYS A 119 7.71 -16.89 -16.66
CA LYS A 119 7.33 -15.49 -16.87
C LYS A 119 8.24 -14.58 -16.06
N ALA A 120 8.33 -13.32 -16.51
CA ALA A 120 8.97 -12.29 -15.72
C ALA A 120 8.28 -12.19 -14.34
N PRO A 121 9.06 -12.08 -13.25
CA PRO A 121 8.52 -11.86 -11.92
C PRO A 121 7.74 -10.53 -11.89
N PRO A 122 6.74 -10.37 -11.00
CA PRO A 122 6.01 -9.11 -10.90
C PRO A 122 6.97 -7.95 -10.58
N PRO A 123 6.75 -6.76 -11.13
CA PRO A 123 7.67 -5.64 -10.96
C PRO A 123 7.75 -5.22 -9.48
N GLY A 124 8.93 -5.39 -8.87
CA GLY A 124 9.26 -4.92 -7.52
C GLY A 124 9.78 -3.47 -7.51
N PRO A 125 9.84 -2.79 -6.34
CA PRO A 125 9.81 -3.34 -4.99
C PRO A 125 8.41 -3.55 -4.40
N TYR A 126 8.33 -4.47 -3.44
CA TYR A 126 7.11 -4.80 -2.71
C TYR A 126 7.03 -4.01 -1.40
N ASP A 127 6.05 -3.13 -1.32
CA ASP A 127 5.87 -2.22 -0.18
C ASP A 127 4.96 -2.87 0.87
N VAL A 128 5.49 -3.07 2.08
CA VAL A 128 4.72 -3.40 3.29
C VAL A 128 4.54 -2.09 4.06
N PRO A 129 3.35 -1.48 4.11
CA PRO A 129 3.13 -0.24 4.86
C PRO A 129 3.01 -0.50 6.36
N LEU A 130 3.34 0.50 7.18
CA LEU A 130 3.32 0.45 8.66
C LEU A 130 2.05 -0.20 9.22
N ARG A 131 0.90 0.13 8.63
CA ARG A 131 -0.43 -0.38 9.01
C ARG A 131 -0.52 -1.91 9.03
N ASP A 132 0.35 -2.62 8.33
CA ASP A 132 0.34 -4.07 8.28
C ASP A 132 1.34 -4.73 9.25
N PHE A 133 2.29 -3.98 9.82
CA PHE A 133 3.30 -4.50 10.75
C PHE A 133 3.38 -3.74 12.08
N ARG A 134 2.43 -2.84 12.34
CA ARG A 134 2.50 -1.90 13.46
C ARG A 134 2.63 -2.56 14.84
N GLY A 135 1.98 -3.70 15.07
CA GLY A 135 2.08 -4.42 16.34
C GLY A 135 3.35 -5.25 16.52
N VAL A 136 4.15 -5.45 15.46
CA VAL A 136 5.35 -6.32 15.47
C VAL A 136 6.65 -5.58 15.15
N GLY A 137 6.55 -4.42 14.51
CA GLY A 137 7.70 -3.63 14.07
C GLY A 137 8.27 -4.05 12.72
N ALA A 138 9.05 -3.14 12.14
CA ALA A 138 9.71 -3.37 10.85
C ALA A 138 10.76 -4.50 10.93
N GLY A 139 11.39 -4.69 12.08
CA GLY A 139 12.38 -5.74 12.32
C GLY A 139 11.82 -7.14 12.11
N TYR A 140 10.61 -7.43 12.61
CA TYR A 140 9.94 -8.70 12.37
C TYR A 140 9.70 -8.94 10.87
N VAL A 141 9.25 -7.92 10.14
CA VAL A 141 9.02 -8.02 8.70
C VAL A 141 10.30 -8.44 7.96
N VAL A 142 11.43 -7.81 8.28
CA VAL A 142 12.72 -8.15 7.66
C VAL A 142 13.17 -9.56 8.03
N GLN A 143 12.99 -9.98 9.28
CA GLN A 143 13.34 -11.32 9.73
C GLN A 143 12.50 -12.40 9.02
N ALA A 144 11.18 -12.23 8.99
CA ALA A 144 10.26 -13.14 8.31
C ALA A 144 10.51 -13.17 6.79
N ALA A 145 10.78 -12.01 6.20
CA ALA A 145 11.12 -11.87 4.79
C ALA A 145 12.41 -12.63 4.43
N ARG A 146 13.48 -12.49 5.24
CA ARG A 146 14.74 -13.21 5.04
C ARG A 146 14.56 -14.72 5.06
N GLY A 147 13.71 -15.25 5.95
CA GLY A 147 13.37 -16.68 5.99
C GLY A 147 12.72 -17.20 4.69
N LEU A 148 12.17 -16.30 3.86
CA LEU A 148 11.52 -16.61 2.59
C LEU A 148 12.36 -16.19 1.37
N GLY A 149 13.64 -15.82 1.56
CA GLY A 149 14.53 -15.38 0.48
C GLY A 149 14.26 -13.95 -0.01
N TRP A 150 13.67 -13.10 0.83
CA TRP A 150 13.46 -11.68 0.56
C TRP A 150 14.44 -10.82 1.36
N GLU A 151 14.90 -9.74 0.73
CA GLU A 151 15.77 -8.75 1.36
C GLU A 151 15.20 -7.34 1.21
N LEU A 152 15.79 -6.39 1.95
CA LEU A 152 15.48 -4.98 1.79
C LEU A 152 15.85 -4.54 0.37
N SER A 153 14.98 -3.75 -0.26
CA SER A 153 15.26 -3.20 -1.59
C SER A 153 16.49 -2.28 -1.54
N HIS A 154 17.46 -2.53 -2.44
CA HIS A 154 18.59 -1.65 -2.65
C HIS A 154 18.23 -0.41 -3.49
N ASP A 155 17.20 -0.49 -4.33
CA ASP A 155 16.79 0.58 -5.23
C ASP A 155 16.06 1.71 -4.49
N ARG A 156 15.26 1.34 -3.48
CA ARG A 156 14.50 2.29 -2.67
C ARG A 156 14.65 2.00 -1.19
N HIS A 157 15.13 2.99 -0.46
CA HIS A 157 15.30 2.89 0.98
C HIS A 157 13.95 2.58 1.66
N SER A 158 14.01 1.70 2.67
CA SER A 158 12.90 1.44 3.57
C SER A 158 12.85 2.50 4.66
N ASP A 159 11.65 2.83 5.09
CA ASP A 159 11.40 3.75 6.19
C ASP A 159 10.65 2.95 7.28
N PRO A 160 11.33 2.54 8.36
CA PRO A 160 10.72 1.71 9.42
C PRO A 160 9.44 2.31 10.01
N GLU A 161 9.30 3.64 9.97
CA GLU A 161 8.13 4.36 10.48
C GLU A 161 6.98 4.46 9.46
N ARG A 162 7.19 4.05 8.21
CA ARG A 162 6.21 4.23 7.13
C ARG A 162 6.01 3.00 6.26
N VAL A 163 7.10 2.43 5.75
CA VAL A 163 7.08 1.37 4.75
C VAL A 163 8.37 0.55 4.76
N VAL A 164 8.23 -0.76 4.85
CA VAL A 164 9.32 -1.71 4.60
C VAL A 164 9.22 -2.14 3.14
N ARG A 165 10.29 -1.92 2.38
CA ARG A 165 10.36 -2.23 0.95
C ARG A 165 11.22 -3.46 0.74
N LEU A 166 10.63 -4.50 0.17
CA LEU A 166 11.26 -5.79 -0.01
C LEU A 166 11.50 -6.11 -1.50
N ARG A 167 12.54 -6.88 -1.75
CA ARG A 167 12.86 -7.45 -3.05
C ARG A 167 13.26 -8.91 -2.85
N ARG A 168 12.81 -9.80 -3.74
CA ARG A 168 13.21 -11.21 -3.70
C ARG A 168 14.65 -11.33 -4.20
N LEU A 169 15.47 -12.11 -3.49
CA LEU A 169 16.79 -12.45 -3.97
C LEU A 169 16.67 -13.32 -5.23
N PRO A 170 17.56 -13.15 -6.22
CA PRO A 170 17.64 -14.12 -7.31
C PRO A 170 17.97 -15.49 -6.71
N VAL A 171 17.18 -16.51 -7.07
CA VAL A 171 17.52 -17.89 -6.74
C VAL A 171 18.82 -18.19 -7.48
N ALA A 172 19.91 -18.39 -6.74
CA ALA A 172 21.16 -18.86 -7.33
C ALA A 172 20.87 -20.19 -8.05
N ALA A 173 21.12 -20.21 -9.36
CA ALA A 173 20.95 -21.37 -10.21
C ALA A 173 22.02 -22.43 -9.93
#